data_AF-A0A9E2X8A0-F1
#
_entry.id   AF-A0A9E2X8A0-F1
#
_cell.length_a   1.000
_cell.length_b   1.000
_cell.length_c   1.000
_cell.angle_alpha   90.00
_cell.angle_beta   90.00
_cell.angle_gamma   90.00
#
_symmetry.space_group_name_H-M   'P 1'
#
loop_
_entity.id
_entity.type
_entity.pdbx_description
1 polymer ?
#
loop_
_entity_poly.entity_id
_entity_poly.type
_entity_poly.pdbx_seq_one_letter_code
_entity_poly.pdbx_strand_id
1 'polypeptide(L)' 'MARRVFEVRAYWSTEGNDWCAVNDELPIAAEAPTLDELFVEVKAQAAEMAELNGLVPPGEEIEVRLVETAELRAAA' A
#
# COMPACT_ATOMS: atom_id res chain seq x y z
N MET A 1 -11.50 -14.54 14.47
CA MET A 1 -11.73 -13.81 13.21
C MET A 1 -10.44 -13.87 12.40
N ALA A 2 -10.51 -14.07 11.10
CA ALA A 2 -9.33 -14.22 10.26
C ALA A 2 -8.85 -12.83 9.83
N ARG A 3 -7.73 -12.36 10.38
CA ARG A 3 -7.15 -11.07 9.99
C ARG A 3 -6.69 -11.14 8.54
N ARG A 4 -7.24 -10.30 7.65
CA ARG A 4 -6.77 -10.20 6.27
C ARG A 4 -5.50 -9.34 6.22
N VAL A 5 -4.48 -9.85 5.54
CA VAL A 5 -3.18 -9.19 5.37
C VAL A 5 -3.06 -8.74 3.91
N PHE A 6 -2.71 -7.48 3.69
CA PHE A 6 -2.41 -6.92 2.37
C PHE A 6 -0.92 -6.60 2.28
N GLU A 7 -0.25 -7.19 1.30
CA GLU A 7 1.17 -6.95 1.02
C GLU A 7 1.29 -5.84 -0.03
N VAL A 8 1.59 -4.64 0.43
CA VAL A 8 1.73 -3.45 -0.42
C VAL A 8 3.18 -3.33 -0.86
N ARG A 9 3.42 -3.27 -2.17
CA ARG A 9 4.78 -3.16 -2.71
C ARG A 9 5.24 -1.72 -2.56
N ALA A 10 6.42 -1.53 -1.99
CA ALA A 10 7.08 -0.24 -1.90
C ALA A 10 8.35 -0.23 -2.76
N TYR A 11 8.65 0.87 -3.43
CA TYR A 11 9.91 1.04 -4.17
C TYR A 11 10.37 2.49 -4.07
N TRP A 12 11.68 2.70 -4.15
CA TRP A 12 12.25 4.03 -4.25
C TRP A 12 12.19 4.51 -5.70
N SER A 13 11.59 5.67 -5.94
CA SER A 13 11.56 6.33 -7.26
C SER A 13 12.75 7.29 -7.37
N THR A 14 13.65 7.00 -8.31
CA THR A 14 14.77 7.91 -8.59
C THR A 14 14.35 9.18 -9.33
N GLU A 15 13.20 9.16 -10.02
CA GLU A 15 12.62 10.32 -10.70
C GLU A 15 11.96 11.31 -9.72
N GLY A 16 11.19 10.79 -8.77
CA GLY A 16 10.51 11.59 -7.73
C GLY A 16 11.37 11.89 -6.50
N ASN A 17 12.44 11.11 -6.30
CA ASN A 17 13.28 11.14 -5.09
C ASN A 17 12.44 10.90 -3.82
N ASP A 18 11.55 9.91 -3.91
CA ASP A 18 10.57 9.52 -2.91
C ASP A 18 10.31 8.01 -2.93
N TRP A 19 9.69 7.50 -1.88
CA TRP A 19 9.16 6.15 -1.81
C TRP A 19 7.75 6.11 -2.36
N CYS A 20 7.48 5.16 -3.25
CA CYS A 20 6.16 4.92 -3.83
C CYS A 20 5.60 3.57 -3.34
N ALA A 21 4.29 3.51 -3.13
CA ALA A 21 3.55 2.28 -2.80
C ALA A 21 2.51 1.96 -3.87
N VAL A 22 2.44 0.68 -4.26
CA VAL A 22 1.43 0.15 -5.18
C VAL A 22 0.89 -1.20 -4.70
N ASN A 23 -0.42 -1.39 -4.78
CA ASN A 23 -1.06 -2.68 -4.56
C ASN A 23 -2.22 -2.88 -5.54
N ASP A 24 -2.24 -4.03 -6.21
CA ASP A 24 -3.22 -4.34 -7.25
C ASP A 24 -4.55 -4.85 -6.67
N GLU A 25 -4.51 -5.52 -5.51
CA GLU A 25 -5.71 -6.04 -4.84
C GLU A 25 -6.48 -4.93 -4.13
N LEU A 26 -5.75 -4.00 -3.55
CA LEU A 26 -6.22 -2.89 -2.75
C LEU A 26 -5.68 -1.63 -3.42
N PRO A 27 -6.50 -0.92 -4.22
CA PRO A 27 -6.02 0.15 -5.09
C PRO A 27 -5.49 1.33 -4.27
N ILE A 28 -4.21 1.23 -3.92
CA ILE A 28 -3.43 2.23 -3.21
C ILE A 28 -2.36 2.71 -4.17
N ALA A 29 -2.31 4.04 -4.30
CA ALA A 29 -1.18 4.77 -4.85
C ALA A 29 -0.82 5.84 -3.82
N ALA A 30 0.36 5.72 -3.23
CA ALA A 30 0.87 6.67 -2.26
C ALA A 30 2.35 6.93 -2.51
N GLU A 31 2.80 8.13 -2.21
CA GLU A 31 4.20 8.55 -2.32
C GLU A 31 4.59 9.35 -1.08
N ALA A 32 5.81 9.17 -0.60
CA ALA A 32 6.32 9.92 0.55
C ALA A 32 7.86 9.96 0.59
N PRO A 33 8.47 10.99 1.19
CA PRO A 33 9.93 11.10 1.29
C PRO A 33 10.62 9.95 2.05
N THR A 34 9.90 9.29 2.97
CA THR A 34 10.45 8.20 3.80
C THR A 34 9.52 7.00 3.83
N LEU A 35 10.07 5.80 4.12
CA LEU A 35 9.27 4.57 4.28
C LEU A 35 8.24 4.67 5.41
N ASP A 36 8.59 5.33 6.52
CA ASP A 36 7.69 5.51 7.65
C ASP A 36 6.49 6.39 7.28
N GLU A 37 6.73 7.50 6.58
CA GLU A 37 5.65 8.37 6.07
C GLU A 37 4.80 7.64 5.04
N LEU A 38 5.43 6.88 4.13
CA LEU A 38 4.70 6.06 3.15
C LEU A 38 3.79 5.07 3.86
N PHE A 39 4.26 4.42 4.92
CA PHE A 39 3.47 3.44 5.67
C PHE A 39 2.26 4.06 6.35
N VAL A 40 2.39 5.30 6.86
CA VAL A 40 1.27 6.05 7.44
C VAL A 40 0.20 6.32 6.39
N GLU A 41 0.60 6.82 5.22
CA GLU A 41 -0.32 7.11 4.11
C GLU A 41 -1.02 5.84 3.61
N VAL A 42 -0.26 4.77 3.37
CA VAL A 42 -0.82 3.47 2.93
C VAL A 42 -1.83 2.96 3.96
N LYS A 43 -1.53 3.03 5.26
CA LYS A 43 -2.46 2.59 6.31
C LYS A 43 -3.73 3.41 6.37
N ALA A 44 -3.64 4.72 6.18
CA ALA A 44 -4.79 5.61 6.18
C ALA A 44 -5.77 5.26 5.05
N GLN A 45 -5.24 4.94 3.86
CA GLN A 45 -6.05 4.54 2.72
C GLN A 45 -6.53 3.08 2.80
N ALA A 46 -5.75 2.19 3.41
CA ALA A 46 -5.98 0.75 3.29
C ALA A 46 -7.31 0.27 3.84
N ALA A 47 -7.73 0.77 5.00
CA ALA A 47 -9.00 0.37 5.60
C ALA A 47 -10.18 0.80 4.72
N GLU A 48 -10.19 2.07 4.31
CA GLU A 48 -11.23 2.62 3.45
C GLU A 48 -11.30 1.86 2.11
N MET A 49 -10.16 1.63 1.47
CA MET A 49 -10.11 0.91 0.20
C MET A 49 -10.52 -0.56 0.34
N ALA A 50 -10.19 -1.23 1.46
CA ALA A 50 -10.59 -2.60 1.71
C ALA A 50 -12.11 -2.73 1.79
N GLU A 51 -12.75 -1.81 2.52
CA GLU A 51 -14.21 -1.77 2.69
C GLU A 51 -14.92 -1.39 1.38
N LEU A 52 -14.47 -0.32 0.70
CA LEU A 52 -15.06 0.16 -0.55
C LEU A 52 -15.02 -0.88 -1.68
N ASN A 53 -13.97 -1.70 -1.71
CA ASN A 53 -13.81 -2.76 -2.72
C ASN A 53 -14.40 -4.11 -2.28
N GLY A 54 -15.06 -4.17 -1.11
CA GLY A 54 -15.69 -5.39 -0.60
C GLY A 54 -14.71 -6.52 -0.26
N LEU A 55 -13.44 -6.18 0.00
CA LEU A 55 -12.39 -7.13 0.35
C LEU A 55 -12.49 -7.59 1.80
N VAL A 56 -13.06 -6.73 2.65
CA VAL A 56 -13.40 -6.99 4.04
C VAL A 56 -14.78 -6.40 4.39
N PRO A 57 -15.52 -7.01 5.33
CA PRO A 57 -16.70 -6.41 5.93
C PRO A 57 -16.40 -5.08 6.64
N PRO A 58 -17.38 -4.17 6.74
CA PRO A 58 -17.23 -2.94 7.50
C PRO A 58 -16.83 -3.19 8.96
N GLY A 59 -15.81 -2.49 9.43
CA GLY A 59 -15.29 -2.59 10.79
C GLY A 59 -14.41 -3.82 11.07
N GLU A 60 -14.04 -4.60 10.05
CA GLU A 60 -13.06 -5.69 10.21
C GLU A 60 -11.62 -5.14 10.21
N GLU A 61 -10.81 -5.60 11.17
CA GLU A 61 -9.40 -5.19 11.26
C GLU A 61 -8.54 -5.84 10.17
N ILE A 62 -7.73 -5.01 9.50
CA ILE A 62 -6.77 -5.45 8.49
C ILE A 62 -5.32 -5.35 8.98
N GLU A 63 -4.42 -6.06 8.32
CA GLU A 63 -2.97 -5.86 8.41
C GLU A 63 -2.45 -5.33 7.09
N VAL A 64 -1.57 -4.34 7.16
CA VAL A 64 -0.80 -3.86 6.00
C VAL A 64 0.67 -4.17 6.26
N ARG A 65 1.33 -4.76 5.27
CA ARG A 65 2.78 -4.95 5.25
C ARG A 65 3.35 -4.26 4.03
N LEU A 66 4.31 -3.36 4.24
CA LEU A 66 5.13 -2.88 3.14
C LEU A 66 6.18 -3.93 2.82
N VAL A 67 6.28 -4.27 1.53
CA VAL A 67 7.31 -5.15 1.00
C VAL A 67 8.14 -4.29 0.06
N GLU A 68 9.36 -3.98 0.47
CA GLU A 68 10.31 -3.28 -0.40
C GLU A 68 10.64 -4.15 -1.61
N THR A 69 10.56 -3.55 -2.79
CA THR A 69 10.86 -4.19 -4.08
C THR A 69 11.85 -3.31 -4.84
N ALA A 70 12.71 -3.91 -5.64
CA ALA A 70 13.48 -3.14 -6.63
C ALA A 70 12.51 -2.40 -7.55
N GLU A 71 12.85 -1.16 -7.96
CA GLU A 71 12.03 -0.33 -8.85
C GLU A 71 11.26 -1.21 -9.83
N LEU A 72 9.93 -1.20 -9.69
CA LEU A 72 9.05 -1.72 -10.73
C LEU A 72 9.31 -0.80 -11.92
N ARG A 73 10.27 -1.17 -12.78
CA ARG A 73 10.32 -0.62 -14.12
C ARG A 73 8.94 -0.88 -14.68
N ALA A 74 8.13 0.17 -14.76
CA ALA A 74 6.82 0.11 -15.36
C ALA A 74 6.97 -0.67 -16.67
N ALA A 75 6.15 -1.71 -16.82
CA ALA A 75 6.08 -2.44 -18.08
C ALA A 75 5.95 -1.41 -19.21
N ALA A 76 6.79 -1.61 -20.23
CA ALA A 76 7.01 -0.73 -21.38
C ALA A 76 5.74 -0.25 -22.09
#